data_AF-A0A9E7HA87-F1
#
_entry.id   AF-A0A9E7HA87-F1
#
_cell.length_a   1.000
_cell.length_b   1.000
_cell.length_c   1.000
_cell.angle_alpha   90.00
_cell.angle_beta   90.00
_cell.angle_gamma   90.00
#
_symmetry.space_group_name_H-M   'P 1'
#
loop_
_entity.id
_entity.type
_entity.pdbx_description
1 polymer ?
#
loop_
_entity_poly.entity_id
_entity_poly.type
_entity_poly.pdbx_seq_one_letter_code
_entity_poly.pdbx_strand_id
1 'polypeptide(L)'
;MSKNNEQGFAHSEGNSKLLEIVERVFGTDFDKLNMDDLYRLENDLCDALKWIRSRTDQLMMDSLANLSAKEKSLLEERRLLQSAVIMEERSKSKKIADDSAAAEAAGTSRGNTEGHHAAGWRPPSRSSQPEVDTP
;
A
#
# COMPACT_ATOMS: atom_id res chain seq x y z
N MET A 1 23.10 -15.80 7.57
CA MET A 1 21.82 -16.50 7.39
C MET A 1 21.61 -17.39 8.60
N SER A 2 20.91 -16.88 9.60
CA SER A 2 20.66 -17.60 10.86
C SER A 2 19.76 -18.80 10.59
N LYS A 3 20.25 -19.97 11.02
CA LYS A 3 19.49 -21.21 11.05
C LYS A 3 18.45 -21.06 12.15
N ASN A 4 17.24 -20.64 11.81
CA ASN A 4 16.10 -20.75 12.71
C ASN A 4 15.74 -22.23 12.79
N ASN A 5 16.31 -22.87 13.81
CA ASN A 5 16.00 -24.22 14.22
C ASN A 5 14.67 -24.21 14.97
N GLU A 6 13.58 -24.03 14.24
CA GLU A 6 12.25 -24.42 14.69
C GLU A 6 11.88 -25.60 13.82
N GLN A 7 12.20 -26.80 14.30
CA GLN A 7 11.47 -27.99 13.89
C GLN A 7 10.01 -27.69 14.22
N GLY A 8 9.28 -27.17 13.24
CA GLY A 8 7.83 -27.02 13.30
C GLY A 8 7.28 -28.42 13.45
N PHE A 9 7.07 -28.84 14.70
CA PHE A 9 6.37 -30.07 14.96
C PHE A 9 5.00 -29.97 14.27
N ALA A 10 4.64 -31.01 13.52
CA ALA A 10 3.46 -30.98 12.67
C ALA A 10 2.19 -30.61 13.47
N HIS A 11 1.31 -29.82 12.85
CA HIS A 11 0.08 -29.31 13.45
C HIS A 11 -0.80 -30.42 14.09
N SER A 12 -0.77 -31.63 13.53
CA SER A 12 -1.49 -32.80 14.05
C SER A 12 -0.85 -33.39 15.31
N GLU A 13 0.47 -33.39 15.41
CA GLU A 13 1.21 -33.97 16.53
C GLU A 13 1.12 -33.06 17.78
N GLY A 14 1.14 -31.74 17.58
CA GLY A 14 0.95 -30.76 18.65
C GLY A 14 -0.44 -30.78 19.28
N ASN A 15 -1.49 -30.92 18.46
CA ASN A 15 -2.86 -31.01 18.98
C ASN A 15 -3.07 -32.30 19.79
N SER A 16 -2.53 -33.44 19.33
CA SER A 16 -2.61 -34.70 20.07
C SER A 16 -1.87 -34.60 21.40
N LYS A 17 -0.66 -34.02 21.41
CA LYS A 17 0.14 -33.88 22.62
C LYS A 17 -0.48 -32.90 23.62
N LEU A 18 -1.05 -31.79 23.14
CA LEU A 18 -1.80 -30.86 23.98
C LEU A 18 -3.01 -31.53 24.65
N LEU A 19 -3.76 -32.34 23.91
CA LEU A 19 -4.91 -33.07 24.46
C LEU A 19 -4.47 -34.06 25.53
N GLU A 20 -3.38 -34.80 25.30
CA GLU A 20 -2.81 -35.73 26.27
C GLU A 20 -2.36 -35.01 27.56
N ILE A 21 -1.71 -33.85 27.45
CA ILE A 21 -1.30 -33.04 28.60
C ILE A 21 -2.53 -32.55 29.38
N VAL A 22 -3.55 -32.06 28.68
CA VAL A 22 -4.81 -31.60 29.29
C VAL A 22 -5.49 -32.74 30.06
N GLU A 23 -5.68 -33.90 29.44
CA GLU A 23 -6.29 -35.06 30.11
C GLU A 23 -5.49 -35.49 31.35
N ARG A 24 -4.16 -35.49 31.25
CA ARG A 24 -3.27 -35.83 32.37
C ARG A 24 -3.41 -34.86 33.54
N VAL A 25 -3.43 -33.55 33.28
CA VAL A 25 -3.56 -32.50 34.31
C VAL A 25 -4.93 -32.53 34.99
N PHE A 26 -6.01 -32.74 34.22
CA PHE A 26 -7.37 -32.78 34.76
C PHE A 26 -7.68 -34.07 35.54
N GLY A 27 -6.97 -35.17 35.24
CA GLY A 27 -7.11 -36.45 35.95
C GLY A 27 -6.20 -36.62 37.16
N THR A 28 -5.24 -35.72 37.38
CA THR A 28 -4.29 -35.84 38.49
C THR A 28 -4.84 -35.36 39.83
N ASP A 29 -4.67 -36.19 40.86
CA ASP A 29 -4.87 -35.83 42.26
C ASP A 29 -3.56 -35.25 42.81
N PHE A 30 -3.53 -33.93 42.96
CA PHE A 30 -2.32 -33.18 43.31
C PHE A 30 -1.73 -33.56 44.69
N ASP A 31 -2.57 -34.03 45.60
CA ASP A 31 -2.14 -34.42 46.95
C ASP A 31 -1.35 -35.73 46.98
N LYS A 32 -1.38 -36.49 45.87
CA LYS A 32 -0.69 -37.78 45.72
C LYS A 32 0.55 -37.72 44.84
N LEU A 33 0.85 -36.56 44.25
CA LEU A 33 2.02 -36.40 43.38
C LEU A 33 3.30 -36.41 44.21
N ASN A 34 4.29 -37.18 43.75
CA ASN A 34 5.66 -37.07 44.24
C ASN A 34 6.43 -35.97 43.49
N MET A 35 7.66 -35.70 43.91
CA MET A 35 8.53 -34.68 43.31
C MET A 35 8.76 -34.90 41.81
N ASP A 36 8.97 -36.15 41.38
CA ASP A 36 9.25 -36.50 39.98
C ASP A 36 8.01 -36.31 39.09
N ASP A 37 6.83 -36.65 39.63
CA ASP A 37 5.56 -36.43 38.95
C ASP A 37 5.25 -34.94 38.80
N LEU A 38 5.56 -34.13 39.82
CA LEU A 38 5.42 -32.68 39.75
C LEU A 38 6.36 -32.06 38.71
N TYR A 39 7.61 -32.51 38.65
CA TYR A 39 8.58 -32.08 37.64
C TYR A 39 8.15 -32.47 36.22
N ARG A 40 7.59 -33.68 36.05
CA ARG A 40 7.04 -34.11 34.76
C ARG A 40 5.86 -33.24 34.33
N LEU A 41 4.96 -32.93 35.26
CA LEU A 41 3.81 -32.06 35.02
C LEU A 41 4.23 -30.63 34.63
N GLU A 42 5.24 -30.07 35.31
CA GLU A 42 5.80 -28.76 34.97
C GLU A 42 6.35 -28.74 33.53
N ASN A 43 7.09 -29.78 33.13
CA ASN A 43 7.61 -29.90 31.77
C ASN A 43 6.49 -30.02 30.74
N ASP A 44 5.46 -30.83 31.03
CA ASP A 44 4.28 -30.99 30.16
C ASP A 44 3.58 -29.63 29.94
N LEU A 45 3.36 -28.86 31.01
CA LEU A 45 2.76 -27.53 30.92
C LEU A 45 3.65 -26.53 30.15
N CYS A 46 4.97 -26.58 30.38
CA CYS A 46 5.92 -25.75 29.64
C CYS A 46 5.89 -26.07 28.13
N ASP A 47 5.84 -27.35 27.77
CA ASP A 47 5.71 -27.76 26.38
C ASP A 47 4.38 -27.27 25.80
N ALA A 48 3.26 -27.51 26.48
CA ALA A 48 1.94 -27.02 26.06
C ALA A 48 1.95 -25.50 25.78
N LEU A 49 2.61 -24.73 26.63
CA LEU A 49 2.74 -23.28 26.45
C LEU A 49 3.56 -22.91 25.21
N LYS A 50 4.69 -23.59 24.96
CA LYS A 50 5.49 -23.40 23.74
C LYS A 50 4.66 -23.68 22.48
N TRP A 51 3.84 -24.72 22.49
CA TRP A 51 2.95 -25.06 21.37
C TRP A 51 1.93 -23.97 21.09
N ILE A 52 1.23 -23.49 22.13
CA ILE A 52 0.24 -22.41 21.99
C ILE A 52 0.90 -21.16 21.43
N ARG A 53 2.09 -20.81 21.94
CA ARG A 53 2.86 -19.66 21.47
C ARG A 53 3.26 -19.80 20.00
N SER A 54 3.84 -20.93 19.61
CA SER A 54 4.21 -21.21 18.22
C SER A 54 3.02 -21.11 17.26
N ARG A 55 1.86 -21.66 17.65
CA ARG A 55 0.63 -21.54 16.84
C ARG A 55 0.15 -20.09 16.73
N THR A 56 0.23 -19.33 17.81
CA THR A 56 -0.12 -17.91 17.82
C THR A 56 0.79 -17.11 16.89
N ASP A 57 2.09 -17.35 16.97
CA ASP A 57 3.10 -16.72 16.12
C ASP A 57 2.87 -17.06 14.64
N GLN A 58 2.58 -18.33 14.32
CA GLN A 58 2.25 -18.75 12.95
C GLN A 58 1.03 -18.01 12.40
N LEU A 59 -0.06 -17.92 13.17
CA LEU A 59 -1.27 -17.20 12.74
C LEU A 59 -1.00 -15.70 12.54
N MET A 60 -0.15 -15.10 13.37
CA MET A 60 0.26 -13.70 13.19
C MET A 60 1.09 -13.51 11.92
N MET A 61 2.02 -14.42 11.63
CA MET A 61 2.84 -14.38 10.40
C MET A 61 1.98 -14.55 9.15
N ASP A 62 1.01 -15.47 9.17
CA ASP A 62 0.07 -15.68 8.07
C ASP A 62 -0.78 -14.41 7.83
N SER A 63 -1.26 -13.78 8.90
CA SER A 63 -2.00 -12.51 8.83
C SER A 63 -1.13 -11.39 8.27
N LEU A 64 0.12 -11.27 8.73
CA LEU A 64 1.07 -10.27 8.24
C LEU A 64 1.37 -10.46 6.75
N ALA A 65 1.56 -11.70 6.30
CA ALA A 65 1.80 -12.02 4.90
C ALA A 65 0.60 -11.65 4.02
N ASN A 66 -0.62 -11.98 4.45
CA ASN A 66 -1.84 -11.63 3.75
C ASN A 66 -2.04 -10.11 3.64
N LEU A 67 -1.82 -9.38 4.74
CA LEU A 67 -1.89 -7.92 4.76
C LEU A 67 -0.84 -7.29 3.83
N SER A 68 0.40 -7.78 3.85
CA SER A 68 1.47 -7.30 2.96
C SER A 68 1.16 -7.55 1.48
N ALA A 69 0.57 -8.70 1.14
CA ALA A 69 0.13 -8.99 -0.22
C ALA A 69 -0.97 -8.01 -0.67
N LYS A 70 -1.94 -7.73 0.20
CA LYS A 70 -3.02 -6.77 -0.06
C LYS A 70 -2.49 -5.35 -0.23
N GLU A 71 -1.55 -4.92 0.62
CA GLU A 71 -0.90 -3.61 0.52
C GLU A 71 -0.22 -3.44 -0.85
N LYS A 72 0.57 -4.43 -1.28
CA LYS A 72 1.24 -4.41 -2.58
C LYS A 72 0.25 -4.32 -3.75
N SER A 73 -0.85 -5.07 -3.69
CA SER A 73 -1.90 -5.02 -4.72
C SER A 73 -2.53 -3.63 -4.82
N LEU A 74 -2.85 -3.02 -3.67
CA LEU A 74 -3.46 -1.68 -3.63
C LEU A 74 -2.49 -0.59 -4.10
N LEU A 75 -1.21 -0.71 -3.76
CA LEU A 75 -0.18 0.21 -4.26
C LEU A 75 -0.04 0.12 -5.78
N GLU A 76 -0.09 -1.08 -6.35
CA GLU A 76 -0.03 -1.26 -7.79
C GLU A 76 -1.28 -0.72 -8.49
N GLU A 77 -2.48 -0.99 -7.95
CA GLU A 77 -3.72 -0.41 -8.47
C GLU A 77 -3.69 1.12 -8.44
N ARG A 78 -3.27 1.70 -7.31
CA ARG A 78 -3.10 3.16 -7.18
C ARG A 78 -2.12 3.71 -8.22
N ARG A 79 -1.00 3.03 -8.46
CA ARG A 79 0.00 3.42 -9.46
C ARG A 79 -0.59 3.43 -10.87
N LEU A 80 -1.35 2.40 -11.22
CA LEU A 80 -2.03 2.30 -12.52
C LEU A 80 -3.07 3.41 -12.70
N LEU A 81 -3.90 3.64 -11.69
CA LEU A 81 -4.90 4.72 -11.71
C LEU A 81 -4.25 6.10 -11.84
N GLN A 82 -3.18 6.36 -11.07
CA GLN A 82 -2.45 7.62 -11.18
C GLN A 82 -1.86 7.82 -12.58
N SER A 83 -1.30 6.77 -13.19
CA SER A 83 -0.82 6.82 -14.56
C SER A 83 -1.95 7.07 -15.57
N ALA A 84 -3.12 6.46 -15.37
CA ALA A 84 -4.27 6.63 -16.24
C ALA A 84 -4.78 8.08 -16.22
N VAL A 85 -4.89 8.67 -15.02
CA VAL A 85 -5.27 10.08 -14.84
C VAL A 85 -4.29 11.01 -15.57
N ILE A 86 -2.98 10.82 -15.38
CA ILE A 86 -1.95 11.62 -16.06
C ILE A 86 -2.05 11.49 -17.59
N MET A 87 -2.32 10.29 -18.11
CA MET A 87 -2.50 10.09 -19.55
C MET A 87 -3.74 10.80 -20.07
N GLU A 88 -4.86 10.70 -19.35
CA GLU A 88 -6.11 11.34 -19.74
C GLU A 88 -5.98 12.87 -19.74
N GLU A 89 -5.34 13.46 -18.73
CA GLU A 89 -5.04 14.89 -18.68
C GLU A 89 -4.18 15.33 -19.86
N ARG A 90 -3.13 14.57 -20.20
CA ARG A 90 -2.29 14.87 -21.38
C ARG A 90 -3.08 14.77 -22.69
N SER A 91 -3.96 13.78 -22.82
CA SER A 91 -4.82 13.64 -24.00
C SER A 91 -5.83 14.79 -24.12
N LYS A 92 -6.40 15.27 -23.00
CA LYS A 92 -7.28 16.44 -22.98
C LYS A 92 -6.54 17.71 -23.39
N SER A 93 -5.35 17.97 -22.83
CA SER A 93 -4.52 19.12 -23.21
C SER A 93 -4.10 19.09 -24.67
N LYS A 94 -3.80 17.91 -25.23
CA LYS A 94 -3.46 17.77 -26.64
C LYS A 94 -4.65 18.03 -27.57
N LYS A 95 -5.84 17.52 -27.25
CA LYS A 95 -7.06 17.83 -28.02
C LYS A 95 -7.39 19.32 -28.02
N ILE A 96 -7.26 20.00 -26.88
CA ILE A 96 -7.47 21.45 -26.79
C ILE A 96 -6.47 22.21 -27.67
N ALA A 97 -5.20 21.79 -27.69
CA ALA A 97 -4.20 22.38 -28.57
C ALA A 97 -4.52 22.16 -30.06
N ASP A 98 -4.88 20.94 -30.45
CA ASP A 98 -5.21 20.58 -31.83
C ASP A 98 -6.49 21.30 -32.32
N ASP A 99 -7.53 21.39 -31.48
CA ASP A 99 -8.78 22.12 -31.76
C ASP A 99 -8.54 23.64 -31.86
N SER A 100 -7.67 24.21 -31.01
CA SER A 100 -7.28 25.62 -31.09
C SER A 100 -6.47 25.96 -32.34
N ALA A 101 -5.60 25.04 -32.79
CA ALA A 101 -4.83 25.20 -34.02
C ALA A 101 -5.72 25.04 -35.28
N ALA A 102 -6.70 24.14 -35.25
CA ALA A 102 -7.68 23.99 -36.33
C ALA A 102 -8.64 25.19 -36.43
N ALA A 103 -9.04 25.80 -35.30
CA ALA A 103 -9.84 27.02 -35.28
C ALA A 103 -9.10 28.23 -35.87
N GLU A 104 -7.80 28.39 -35.58
CA GLU A 104 -6.94 29.41 -36.20
C GLU A 104 -6.77 29.20 -37.71
N ALA A 105 -6.65 27.95 -38.17
CA ALA A 105 -6.55 27.62 -39.60
C ALA A 105 -7.87 27.88 -40.37
N ALA A 106 -9.03 27.64 -39.74
CA ALA A 106 -10.34 27.90 -40.34
C ALA A 106 -10.71 29.40 -40.39
N GLY A 107 -10.09 30.24 -39.56
CA GLY A 107 -10.31 31.69 -39.53
C GLY A 107 -9.66 32.48 -40.67
N THR A 108 -8.81 31.87 -41.51
CA THR A 108 -7.97 32.60 -42.49
C THR A 108 -8.56 32.65 -43.91
N SER A 109 -9.88 32.53 -44.07
CA SER A 109 -10.52 32.73 -45.39
C SER A 109 -11.78 33.57 -45.30
N ARG A 110 -11.59 34.90 -45.36
CA ARG A 110 -12.60 35.79 -45.96
C ARG A 110 -11.87 36.82 -46.82
N GLY A 111 -12.05 36.68 -48.13
CA GLY A 111 -11.34 37.41 -49.17
C GLY A 111 -11.57 38.93 -49.15
N ASN A 112 -10.50 39.62 -49.57
CA ASN A 112 -10.42 40.79 -50.45
C ASN A 112 -11.65 41.71 -50.65
N THR A 113 -11.46 43.02 -50.46
CA THR A 113 -11.26 43.98 -51.57
C THR A 113 -11.07 45.41 -51.04
N GLU A 114 -9.97 46.02 -51.48
CA GLU A 114 -9.73 47.44 -51.80
C GLU A 114 -10.47 48.58 -51.08
N GLY A 115 -9.68 49.55 -50.58
CA GLY A 115 -10.16 50.92 -50.40
C GLY A 115 -9.49 51.70 -49.26
N HIS A 116 -8.41 52.40 -49.61
CA HIS A 116 -7.87 53.62 -49.00
C HIS A 116 -8.50 54.17 -47.70
N HIS A 117 -7.69 54.37 -46.65
CA HIS A 117 -7.29 55.70 -46.13
C HIS A 117 -6.58 55.55 -44.78
N ALA A 118 -5.45 56.25 -44.64
CA ALA A 118 -4.63 56.31 -43.45
C ALA A 118 -5.28 57.17 -42.34
N ALA A 119 -5.33 56.65 -41.12
CA ALA A 119 -5.27 57.36 -39.83
C ALA A 119 -5.32 56.26 -38.75
N GLY A 120 -4.31 55.98 -37.93
CA GLY A 120 -3.52 56.94 -37.18
C GLY A 120 -3.78 56.65 -35.69
N TRP A 121 -3.27 55.53 -35.17
CA TRP A 121 -3.13 55.32 -33.73
C TRP A 121 -1.90 54.44 -33.48
N ARG A 122 -0.93 54.99 -32.77
CA ARG A 122 0.30 54.32 -32.33
C ARG A 122 0.26 54.20 -30.81
N PRO A 123 0.21 53.00 -30.22
CA PRO A 123 0.33 52.86 -28.77
C PRO A 123 1.80 53.06 -28.35
N PRO A 124 2.08 53.71 -27.21
CA PRO A 124 3.45 53.91 -26.75
C PRO A 124 4.06 52.61 -26.21
N SER A 125 5.34 52.41 -26.54
CA SER A 125 6.13 51.24 -26.15
C SER A 125 6.45 51.20 -24.66
N ARG A 126 6.30 50.00 -24.12
CA ARG A 126 6.80 49.50 -22.83
C ARG A 126 8.32 49.69 -22.68
N SER A 127 8.73 50.34 -21.60
CA SER A 127 9.97 50.18 -20.81
C SER A 127 9.87 51.23 -19.70
N SER A 128 9.76 50.90 -18.42
CA SER A 128 10.75 50.17 -17.64
C SER A 128 10.11 49.52 -16.39
N GLN A 129 10.53 48.31 -16.04
CA GLN A 129 10.57 47.85 -14.63
C GLN A 129 11.88 48.38 -13.99
N PRO A 130 12.14 48.26 -12.67
CA PRO A 130 11.32 47.84 -11.51
C PRO A 130 11.38 48.86 -10.33
N GLU A 131 10.68 48.59 -9.21
CA GLU A 131 11.08 48.79 -7.79
C GLU A 131 9.82 48.94 -6.89
N VAL A 132 9.48 47.91 -6.11
CA VAL A 132 9.63 47.81 -4.63
C VAL A 132 9.16 49.06 -3.86
N ASP A 133 8.00 48.96 -3.20
CA ASP A 133 7.87 48.80 -1.74
C ASP A 133 6.41 49.03 -1.32
N THR A 134 5.92 48.15 -0.45
CA THR A 134 4.63 48.26 0.22
C THR A 134 4.87 48.61 1.69
N PRO A 135 4.15 49.58 2.27
CA PRO A 135 3.90 49.59 3.71
C PRO A 135 2.80 48.60 4.11
#